data_AF-A0A955PDR7-F1
#
_entry.id   AF-A0A955PDR7-F1
#
_cell.length_a   1.000
_cell.length_b   1.000
_cell.length_c   1.000
_cell.angle_alpha   90.00
_cell.angle_beta   90.00
_cell.angle_gamma   90.00
#
_symmetry.space_group_name_H-M   'P 1'
#
loop_
_entity.id
_entity.type
_entity.pdbx_description
1 polymer ?
#
loop_
_entity_poly.entity_id
_entity_poly.type
_entity_poly.pdbx_seq_one_letter_code
_entity_poly.pdbx_strand_id
1 'polypeptide(L)'
;PKKWRGLGTIPNSGLGLRDSYSEFDAVKRFDLREIQVPEPTECKSGLVLQGLMKPYDCPCFGKNCTPEHPLGATMVSSEGACAAYYEHRRINGSGN
;
A
#
# COMPACT_ATOMS: atom_id res chain seq x y z
N PRO A 1 7.89 16.95 2.05
CA PRO A 1 6.64 16.26 1.63
C PRO A 1 6.99 14.84 1.20
N LYS A 2 6.10 13.86 1.38
CA LYS A 2 6.35 12.48 0.93
C LYS A 2 5.14 11.96 0.16
N LYS A 3 5.41 11.18 -0.89
CA LYS A 3 4.38 10.45 -1.63
C LYS A 3 3.99 9.20 -0.84
N TRP A 4 2.72 9.13 -0.47
CA TRP A 4 2.08 7.96 0.13
C TRP A 4 1.34 7.21 -0.98
N ARG A 5 1.67 5.92 -1.15
CA ARG A 5 1.07 5.05 -2.17
C ARG A 5 -0.46 5.03 -1.99
N GLY A 6 -1.22 5.30 -3.04
CA GLY A 6 -2.68 5.40 -3.04
C GLY A 6 -3.28 6.69 -2.44
N LEU A 7 -2.48 7.55 -1.80
CA LEU A 7 -2.94 8.81 -1.16
C LEU A 7 -2.32 10.08 -1.78
N GLY A 8 -1.27 9.93 -2.58
CA GLY A 8 -0.56 11.06 -3.19
C GLY A 8 0.44 11.72 -2.24
N THR A 9 0.83 12.95 -2.54
CA THR A 9 1.85 13.66 -1.76
C THR A 9 1.22 14.36 -0.57
N ILE A 10 1.69 14.02 0.64
CA ILE A 10 1.23 14.64 1.89
C ILE A 10 2.34 15.56 2.44
N PRO A 11 2.06 16.84 2.73
CA PRO A 11 3.03 17.75 3.35
C PRO A 11 3.50 17.25 4.72
N ASN A 12 4.78 17.50 5.07
CA ASN A 12 5.35 17.20 6.38
C ASN A 12 5.12 15.76 6.93
N SER A 13 4.95 14.79 6.03
CA SER A 13 4.57 13.41 6.37
C SER A 13 5.71 12.39 6.29
N GLY A 14 6.87 12.78 5.77
CA GLY A 14 8.04 11.92 5.62
C GLY A 14 9.19 12.38 6.49
N LEU A 15 10.06 11.43 6.82
CA LEU A 15 11.33 11.68 7.51
C LEU A 15 12.49 11.45 6.53
N GLY A 16 13.59 12.16 6.79
CA GLY A 16 14.87 11.97 6.13
C GLY A 16 15.98 12.01 7.17
N LEU A 17 17.15 11.46 6.84
CA LEU A 17 18.31 11.54 7.71
C LEU A 17 18.82 12.98 7.79
N ARG A 18 19.26 13.41 8.98
CA ARG A 18 19.94 14.70 9.15
C ARG A 18 21.28 14.66 8.41
N ASP A 19 21.80 15.82 8.01
CA ASP A 19 23.04 15.90 7.22
C ASP A 19 24.26 15.29 7.91
N SER A 20 24.31 15.32 9.24
CA SER A 20 25.33 14.65 10.05
C SER A 20 25.37 13.13 9.87
N TYR A 21 24.33 12.53 9.28
CA TYR A 21 24.21 11.11 8.99
C TYR A 21 24.18 10.82 7.48
N SER A 22 24.63 11.77 6.65
CA SER A 22 24.59 11.65 5.19
C SER A 22 25.38 10.47 4.64
N GLU A 23 26.42 10.01 5.34
CA GLU A 23 27.18 8.79 4.97
C GLU A 23 26.35 7.50 4.99
N PHE A 24 25.23 7.50 5.73
CA PHE A 24 24.28 6.38 5.84
C PHE A 24 23.07 6.54 4.92
N ASP A 25 22.92 7.69 4.25
CA ASP A 25 21.83 7.91 3.29
C ASP A 25 22.18 7.25 1.96
N ALA A 26 21.53 6.13 1.65
CA ALA A 26 21.75 5.38 0.41
C ALA A 26 21.49 6.22 -0.85
N VAL A 27 20.54 7.17 -0.79
CA VAL A 27 20.24 8.04 -1.93
C VAL A 27 21.44 8.94 -2.24
N LYS A 28 22.04 9.53 -1.20
CA LYS A 28 23.24 10.38 -1.34
C LYS A 28 24.49 9.56 -1.69
N ARG A 29 24.72 8.46 -0.98
CA ARG A 29 25.94 7.63 -1.11
C ARG A 29 26.08 6.99 -2.49
N PHE A 30 24.98 6.65 -3.14
CA PHE A 30 24.98 5.95 -4.43
C PHE A 30 24.40 6.79 -5.58
N ASP A 31 24.21 8.10 -5.38
CA ASP A 31 23.63 9.04 -6.37
C ASP A 31 22.32 8.49 -7.00
N LEU A 32 21.43 7.97 -6.16
CA LEU A 32 20.19 7.36 -6.65
C LEU A 32 19.21 8.44 -7.07
N ARG A 33 18.63 8.25 -8.26
CA ARG A 33 17.55 9.10 -8.76
C ARG A 33 16.20 8.54 -8.33
N GLU A 34 15.25 9.44 -8.07
CA GLU A 34 13.88 9.02 -7.76
C GLU A 34 13.23 8.40 -9.00
N ILE A 35 12.69 7.20 -8.84
CA ILE A 35 11.95 6.49 -9.89
C ILE A 35 10.46 6.61 -9.57
N GLN A 36 9.67 7.08 -10.53
CA GLN A 36 8.23 7.08 -10.41
C GLN A 36 7.65 5.84 -11.07
N VAL A 37 7.07 4.96 -10.25
CA VAL A 37 6.30 3.81 -10.72
C VAL A 37 4.81 4.13 -10.55
N PRO A 38 4.00 4.09 -11.64
CA PRO A 38 2.57 4.26 -11.53
C PRO A 38 1.93 3.07 -10.80
N GLU A 39 0.84 3.34 -10.08
CA GLU A 39 0.05 2.28 -9.47
C GLU A 39 -0.94 1.69 -10.48
N PRO A 40 -1.27 0.39 -10.40
CA PRO A 40 -2.34 -0.20 -11.19
C PRO A 40 -3.65 0.55 -10.99
N THR A 41 -4.26 1.03 -12.06
CA THR A 41 -5.48 1.87 -12.02
C THR A 41 -6.71 1.13 -11.47
N GLU A 42 -6.70 -0.20 -11.60
CA GLU A 42 -7.70 -1.11 -11.05
C GLU A 42 -7.62 -1.25 -9.52
N CYS A 43 -6.46 -1.01 -8.91
CA CYS A 43 -6.30 -1.10 -7.47
C CYS A 43 -7.01 0.07 -6.76
N LYS A 44 -7.91 -0.24 -5.82
CA LYS A 44 -8.63 0.75 -4.99
C LYS A 44 -8.09 0.84 -3.55
N SER A 45 -6.84 0.42 -3.34
CA SER A 45 -6.18 0.46 -2.01
C SER A 45 -6.19 1.85 -1.38
N GLY A 46 -6.07 2.92 -2.18
CA GLY A 46 -6.18 4.30 -1.71
C GLY A 46 -7.50 4.62 -1.01
N LEU A 47 -8.63 4.11 -1.51
CA LEU A 47 -9.95 4.29 -0.87
C LEU A 47 -10.08 3.46 0.41
N VAL A 48 -9.48 2.27 0.43
CA VAL A 48 -9.41 1.40 1.60
C VAL A 48 -8.59 2.07 2.72
N LEU A 49 -7.42 2.62 2.39
CA LEU A 49 -6.55 3.33 3.35
C LEU A 49 -7.22 4.59 3.93
N GLN A 50 -8.09 5.24 3.17
CA GLN A 50 -8.88 6.39 3.65
C GLN A 50 -10.11 5.97 4.47
N GLY A 51 -10.43 4.68 4.56
CA GLY A 51 -11.65 4.19 5.21
C GLY A 51 -12.93 4.47 4.43
N LEU A 52 -12.83 4.88 3.16
CA LEU A 52 -13.97 5.19 2.28
C LEU A 52 -14.55 3.94 1.60
N MET A 53 -13.85 2.81 1.65
CA MET A 53 -14.22 1.54 1.02
C MET A 53 -13.71 0.38 1.88
N LYS A 54 -14.52 -0.65 2.10
CA LYS A 54 -14.02 -1.88 2.72
C LYS A 54 -13.36 -2.77 1.68
N PRO A 55 -12.36 -3.61 2.04
CA PRO A 55 -11.68 -4.47 1.07
C PRO A 55 -12.62 -5.32 0.22
N TYR A 56 -13.70 -5.85 0.79
CA TYR A 56 -14.66 -6.67 0.05
C TYR A 56 -15.55 -5.90 -0.94
N ASP A 57 -15.62 -4.58 -0.84
CA ASP A 57 -16.31 -3.73 -1.81
C ASP A 57 -15.42 -3.41 -3.03
N CYS A 58 -14.12 -3.75 -2.97
CA CYS A 58 -13.20 -3.59 -4.09
C CYS A 58 -13.48 -4.65 -5.18
N PRO A 59 -13.64 -4.26 -6.45
CA PRO A 59 -14.01 -5.19 -7.52
C PRO A 59 -12.96 -6.28 -7.79
N CYS A 60 -11.70 -6.02 -7.45
CA CYS A 60 -10.57 -6.93 -7.63
C CYS A 60 -10.35 -7.89 -6.45
N PHE A 61 -10.90 -7.57 -5.27
CA PHE A 61 -10.60 -8.28 -4.03
C PHE A 61 -11.04 -9.75 -4.08
N GLY A 62 -10.11 -10.66 -3.80
CA GLY A 62 -10.34 -12.10 -3.83
C GLY A 62 -10.60 -12.68 -5.23
N LYS A 63 -10.42 -11.87 -6.29
CA LYS A 63 -10.49 -12.29 -7.69
C LYS A 63 -9.10 -12.28 -8.30
N ASN A 64 -8.75 -11.21 -9.02
CA ASN A 64 -7.41 -10.99 -9.56
C ASN A 64 -6.46 -10.29 -8.56
N CYS A 65 -6.94 -9.91 -7.38
CA CYS A 65 -6.13 -9.47 -6.25
C CYS A 65 -6.24 -10.50 -5.11
N THR A 66 -5.20 -11.30 -4.95
CA THR A 66 -5.04 -12.30 -3.87
C THR A 66 -3.64 -12.17 -3.23
N PRO A 67 -3.34 -12.84 -2.11
CA PRO A 67 -1.97 -12.85 -1.56
C PRO A 67 -0.92 -13.35 -2.56
N GLU A 68 -1.26 -14.33 -3.40
CA GLU A 68 -0.38 -14.87 -4.45
C GLU A 68 -0.24 -13.94 -5.65
N HIS A 69 -1.31 -13.19 -5.97
CA HIS A 69 -1.35 -12.23 -7.08
C HIS A 69 -1.81 -10.85 -6.59
N PRO A 70 -0.98 -10.12 -5.83
CA PRO A 70 -1.39 -8.88 -5.19
C PRO A 70 -1.33 -7.69 -6.15
N LEU A 71 -2.42 -6.93 -6.26
CA LEU A 71 -2.45 -5.70 -7.06
C LEU A 71 -1.96 -4.47 -6.30
N GLY A 72 -1.92 -4.51 -4.96
CA GLY A 72 -1.60 -3.35 -4.13
C GLY A 72 -0.97 -3.73 -2.81
N ALA A 73 -0.25 -2.77 -2.21
CA ALA A 73 0.50 -2.98 -0.97
C ALA A 73 -0.37 -3.46 0.20
N THR A 74 -1.66 -3.10 0.20
CA THR A 74 -2.63 -3.54 1.22
C THR A 74 -2.98 -5.02 1.15
N MET A 75 -2.65 -5.73 0.05
CA MET A 75 -2.76 -7.19 -0.10
C MET A 75 -1.42 -7.91 0.15
N VAL A 76 -0.29 -7.20 0.09
CA VAL A 76 1.05 -7.76 0.32
C VAL A 76 1.44 -7.71 1.80
N SER A 77 1.09 -6.61 2.48
CA SER A 77 1.52 -6.36 3.85
C SER A 77 0.74 -7.23 4.84
N SER A 78 1.43 -7.75 5.85
CA SER A 78 0.81 -8.43 7.01
C SER A 78 -0.08 -7.50 7.84
N GLU A 79 0.16 -6.19 7.80
CA GLU A 79 -0.69 -5.17 8.41
C GLU A 79 -1.73 -4.61 7.41
N GLY A 80 -1.72 -5.13 6.18
CA GLY A 80 -2.56 -4.66 5.09
C GLY A 80 -4.02 -5.04 5.30
N ALA A 81 -4.91 -4.05 5.25
CA ALA A 81 -6.35 -4.27 5.41
C ALA A 81 -6.92 -5.30 4.42
N CYS A 82 -6.42 -5.35 3.17
CA CYS A 82 -6.90 -6.35 2.21
C CYS A 82 -6.40 -7.75 2.57
N ALA A 83 -5.13 -7.92 2.92
CA ALA A 83 -4.58 -9.21 3.36
C ALA A 83 -5.34 -9.74 4.59
N ALA A 84 -5.52 -8.90 5.62
CA ALA A 84 -6.24 -9.26 6.83
C ALA A 84 -7.70 -9.68 6.54
N TYR A 85 -8.41 -8.95 5.66
CA TYR A 85 -9.76 -9.33 5.24
C TYR A 85 -9.79 -10.64 4.44
N TYR A 86 -8.75 -10.93 3.66
CA TYR A 86 -8.66 -12.16 2.88
C TYR A 86 -8.43 -13.37 3.79
N GLU A 87 -7.49 -13.26 4.72
CA GLU A 87 -7.13 -14.33 5.68
C GLU A 87 -8.27 -14.64 6.66
N HIS A 88 -8.92 -13.61 7.19
CA HIS A 88 -9.91 -13.76 8.26
C HIS A 88 -11.36 -13.82 7.78
N ARG A 89 -11.61 -13.86 6.47
CA ARG A 89 -12.98 -13.97 5.91
C ARG A 89 -13.71 -15.27 6.22
N ARG A 90 -13.13 -16.16 7.03
CA ARG A 90 -13.73 -17.40 7.54
C ARG A 90 -14.33 -17.33 8.95
N ILE A 91 -14.75 -16.14 9.42
CA ILE A 91 -15.59 -16.08 10.63
C ILE A 91 -16.89 -15.33 10.31
N ASN A 92 -17.92 -16.14 10.03
CA ASN A 92 -19.38 -15.86 9.92
C ASN A 92 -19.95 -15.71 8.51
N GLY A 93 -20.57 -16.80 8.02
CA GLY A 93 -21.44 -16.77 6.85
C GLY A 93 -21.80 -18.14 6.29
N SER A 94 -22.45 -18.99 7.08
CA SER A 94 -23.45 -19.91 6.52
C SER A 94 -24.48 -19.04 5.79
N GLY A 95 -24.64 -19.23 4.48
CA GLY A 95 -25.52 -18.37 3.68
C GLY A 95 -25.49 -18.65 2.18
N ASN A 96 -25.43 -19.92 1.78
CA ASN A 96 -26.39 -20.54 0.87
C ASN A 96 -26.28 -22.06 1.01
#